data_AF-A0A2R7P1V8-F1
#
_entry.id   AF-A0A2R7P1V8-F1
#
_cell.length_a   1.000
_cell.length_b   1.000
_cell.length_c   1.000
_cell.angle_alpha   90.00
_cell.angle_beta   90.00
_cell.angle_gamma   90.00
#
_symmetry.space_group_name_H-M   'P 1'
#
loop_
_entity.id
_entity.type
_entity.pdbx_description
1 polymer ?
#
loop_
_entity_poly.entity_id
_entity_poly.type
_entity_poly.pdbx_seq_one_letter_code
_entity_poly.pdbx_strand_id
1 'polypeptide(L)'
;HGHFALYAQEKIAYAIERYRDEAARLYRVLDTQLGKTGAYVAGTEYGIADIACFPWAMTHKAQGFTLDDFPHVKRWYASVRARPQVQAGLAVGKFEKEPLDDEARKNMFGQKAKEMAHRMSPNNQRETP
;
A
#
# COMPACT_ATOMS: atom_id res chain seq x y z
N HIS A 1 5.27 -2.41 5.36
CA HIS A 1 6.76 -2.44 5.33
C HIS A 1 7.31 -1.35 4.43
N GLY A 2 6.59 -0.91 3.39
CA GLY A 2 7.06 0.09 2.42
C GLY A 2 7.73 1.32 3.04
N HIS A 3 7.19 1.91 4.11
CA HIS A 3 7.87 3.02 4.80
C HIS A 3 9.22 2.60 5.41
N PHE A 4 9.23 1.63 6.33
CA PHE A 4 10.45 1.18 7.02
C PHE A 4 11.50 0.58 6.07
N ALA A 5 11.05 -0.10 5.01
CA ALA A 5 11.94 -0.70 4.03
C ALA A 5 12.46 0.31 3.00
N LEU A 6 11.59 1.15 2.43
CA LEU A 6 11.93 1.99 1.27
C LEU A 6 12.29 3.43 1.63
N TYR A 7 11.72 4.01 2.70
CA TYR A 7 11.80 5.45 2.96
C TYR A 7 12.49 5.81 4.27
N ALA A 8 12.41 4.97 5.31
CA ALA A 8 13.02 5.25 6.60
C ALA A 8 14.56 5.31 6.49
N GLN A 9 15.13 6.38 7.05
CA GLN A 9 16.57 6.66 7.05
C GLN A 9 17.34 5.62 7.88
N GLU A 10 16.82 5.29 9.06
CA GLU A 10 17.33 4.21 9.90
C GLU A 10 16.54 2.92 9.64
N LYS A 11 17.24 1.80 9.46
CA LYS A 11 16.61 0.50 9.22
C LYS A 11 16.37 -0.23 10.54
N ILE A 12 15.10 -0.33 10.91
CA ILE A 12 14.65 -1.07 12.10
C ILE A 12 14.21 -2.47 11.67
N ALA A 13 15.08 -3.46 11.86
CA ALA A 13 14.87 -4.84 11.37
C ALA A 13 13.51 -5.43 11.80
N TYR A 14 13.19 -5.35 13.10
CA TYR A 14 11.91 -5.84 13.64
C TYR A 14 10.69 -5.19 12.96
N ALA A 15 10.71 -3.87 12.73
CA ALA A 15 9.59 -3.19 12.08
C ALA A 15 9.45 -3.63 10.62
N ILE A 16 10.57 -3.76 9.90
CA ILE A 16 10.59 -4.23 8.51
C ILE A 16 9.98 -5.63 8.43
N GLU A 17 10.44 -6.57 9.26
CA GLU A 17 9.96 -7.94 9.30
C GLU A 17 8.48 -8.03 9.69
N ARG A 18 8.08 -7.39 10.79
CA ARG A 18 6.69 -7.37 11.25
C ARG A 18 5.73 -6.94 10.15
N TYR A 19 6.04 -5.85 9.45
CA TYR A 19 5.16 -5.35 8.41
C TYR A 19 5.32 -6.07 7.06
N ARG A 20 6.41 -6.80 6.83
CA ARG A 20 6.54 -7.70 5.68
C ARG A 20 5.63 -8.90 5.89
N ASP A 21 5.67 -9.48 7.08
CA ASP A 21 4.86 -10.65 7.43
C ASP A 21 3.36 -10.30 7.41
N GLU A 22 2.99 -9.10 7.88
CA GLU A 22 1.61 -8.61 7.74
C GLU A 22 1.21 -8.40 6.27
N ALA A 23 2.09 -7.88 5.42
CA ALA A 23 1.81 -7.77 3.99
C ALA A 23 1.59 -9.16 3.35
N ALA A 24 2.43 -10.15 3.70
CA ALA A 24 2.26 -11.52 3.25
C ALA A 24 0.92 -12.13 3.71
N ARG A 25 0.52 -11.86 4.97
CA ARG A 25 -0.78 -12.28 5.49
C ARG A 25 -1.94 -11.65 4.72
N LEU A 26 -1.85 -10.36 4.39
CA LEU A 26 -2.88 -9.67 3.59
C LEU A 26 -2.98 -10.22 2.17
N TYR A 27 -1.86 -10.55 1.51
CA TYR A 27 -1.88 -11.25 0.22
C TYR A 27 -2.56 -12.62 0.33
N ARG A 28 -2.31 -13.39 1.40
CA ARG A 28 -3.02 -14.67 1.64
C ARG A 28 -4.52 -14.48 1.84
N VAL A 29 -4.95 -13.45 2.56
CA VAL A 29 -6.37 -13.13 2.75
C VAL A 29 -7.03 -12.81 1.41
N LEU A 30 -6.39 -11.95 0.61
CA LEU A 30 -6.89 -11.58 -0.71
C LEU A 30 -6.94 -12.77 -1.66
N ASP A 31 -5.90 -13.60 -1.70
CA ASP A 31 -5.83 -14.81 -2.52
C ASP A 31 -6.94 -15.80 -2.16
N THR A 32 -7.13 -16.05 -0.86
CA THR A 32 -8.22 -16.91 -0.36
C THR A 32 -9.59 -16.39 -0.79
N GLN A 33 -9.83 -15.08 -0.64
CA GLN A 33 -11.10 -14.47 -1.02
C GLN A 33 -11.35 -14.59 -2.52
N LEU A 34 -10.33 -14.30 -3.35
CA LEU A 34 -10.41 -14.42 -4.81
C LEU A 34 -10.53 -15.88 -5.29
N GLY A 35 -10.08 -16.83 -4.48
CA GLY A 35 -10.35 -18.26 -4.67
C GLY A 35 -11.82 -18.59 -4.43
N LYS A 36 -12.42 -18.03 -3.36
CA LYS A 36 -13.84 -18.23 -3.03
C LYS A 36 -14.79 -17.60 -4.04
N THR A 37 -14.51 -16.37 -4.48
CA THR A 37 -15.38 -15.66 -5.44
C THR A 37 -15.15 -16.11 -6.89
N GLY A 38 -13.97 -16.64 -7.19
CA GLY A 38 -13.59 -17.09 -8.53
C GLY A 38 -13.30 -15.98 -9.55
N ALA A 39 -13.66 -14.72 -9.27
CA ALA A 39 -13.53 -13.60 -10.20
C ALA A 39 -12.90 -12.36 -9.55
N TYR A 40 -13.68 -11.60 -8.79
CA TYR A 40 -13.33 -10.29 -8.23
C TYR A 40 -13.46 -10.27 -6.70
N VAL A 41 -12.96 -9.23 -6.04
CA VAL A 41 -12.84 -9.20 -4.57
C VAL A 41 -14.19 -9.41 -3.87
N ALA A 42 -15.26 -8.81 -4.40
CA ALA A 42 -16.60 -8.83 -3.80
C ALA A 42 -17.57 -9.84 -4.46
N GLY A 43 -17.14 -10.60 -5.47
CA GLY A 43 -18.01 -11.56 -6.15
C GLY A 43 -17.66 -11.78 -7.62
N THR A 44 -18.69 -12.02 -8.44
CA THR A 44 -18.57 -12.29 -9.88
C THR A 44 -18.37 -11.04 -10.73
N GLU A 45 -18.65 -9.85 -10.18
CA GLU A 45 -18.59 -8.58 -10.88
C GLU A 45 -17.47 -7.68 -10.36
N TYR A 46 -16.87 -6.92 -11.28
CA TYR A 46 -15.85 -5.92 -10.97
C TYR A 46 -16.49 -4.74 -10.24
N GLY A 47 -15.89 -4.29 -9.14
CA GLY A 47 -16.45 -3.20 -8.36
C GLY A 47 -15.42 -2.34 -7.61
N ILE A 48 -15.94 -1.50 -6.72
CA ILE A 48 -15.13 -0.56 -5.94
C ILE A 48 -14.10 -1.25 -5.04
N ALA A 49 -14.35 -2.49 -4.61
CA ALA A 49 -13.40 -3.28 -3.85
C ALA A 49 -12.14 -3.58 -4.68
N ASP A 50 -12.29 -3.93 -5.96
CA ASP A 50 -11.16 -4.16 -6.86
C ASP A 50 -10.42 -2.86 -7.13
N ILE A 51 -11.14 -1.75 -7.35
CA ILE A 51 -10.56 -0.42 -7.54
C ILE A 51 -9.72 0.00 -6.33
N ALA A 52 -10.21 -0.26 -5.12
CA ALA A 52 -9.50 0.08 -3.89
C ALA A 52 -8.26 -0.80 -3.65
N CYS A 53 -8.33 -2.09 -3.96
CA CYS A 53 -7.23 -3.03 -3.70
C CYS A 53 -6.15 -3.03 -4.79
N PHE A 54 -6.53 -2.85 -6.06
CA PHE A 54 -5.63 -3.04 -7.20
C PHE A 54 -4.38 -2.14 -7.17
N PRO A 55 -4.47 -0.83 -6.86
CA PRO A 55 -3.29 0.03 -6.80
C PRO A 55 -2.23 -0.45 -5.80
N TRP A 56 -2.65 -1.00 -4.66
CA TRP A 56 -1.73 -1.56 -3.66
C TRP A 56 -1.03 -2.82 -4.18
N ALA A 57 -1.77 -3.71 -4.84
CA ALA A 57 -1.21 -4.94 -5.43
C ALA A 57 -0.21 -4.65 -6.58
N MET A 58 -0.36 -3.53 -7.32
CA MET A 58 0.62 -3.15 -8.36
C MET A 58 2.03 -2.94 -7.85
N THR A 59 2.19 -2.65 -6.56
CA THR A 59 3.50 -2.39 -5.95
C THR A 59 4.20 -3.66 -5.45
N HIS A 60 3.65 -4.86 -5.71
CA HIS A 60 4.15 -6.14 -5.16
C HIS A 60 5.66 -6.35 -5.36
N LYS A 61 6.23 -5.98 -6.52
CA LYS A 61 7.67 -6.14 -6.79
C LYS A 61 8.52 -5.25 -5.88
N ALA A 62 8.13 -3.99 -5.73
CA ALA A 62 8.80 -3.05 -4.83
C ALA A 62 8.65 -3.47 -3.35
N GLN A 63 7.63 -4.26 -3.04
CA GLN A 63 7.38 -4.84 -1.74
C GLN A 63 8.12 -6.17 -1.51
N GLY A 64 8.85 -6.69 -2.51
CA GLY A 64 9.59 -7.95 -2.41
C GLY A 64 8.76 -9.22 -2.60
N PHE A 65 7.55 -9.12 -3.17
CA PHE A 65 6.67 -10.26 -3.42
C PHE A 65 6.61 -10.64 -4.90
N THR A 66 6.64 -11.94 -5.17
CA THR A 66 6.14 -12.50 -6.43
C THR A 66 4.65 -12.83 -6.29
N LEU A 67 3.89 -12.69 -7.37
CA LEU A 67 2.49 -13.14 -7.40
C LEU A 67 2.38 -14.64 -7.67
N ASP A 68 3.48 -15.33 -7.97
CA ASP A 68 3.46 -16.78 -8.22
C ASP A 68 3.02 -17.58 -6.99
N ASP A 69 3.27 -17.05 -5.78
CA ASP A 69 2.83 -17.65 -4.52
C ASP A 69 1.33 -17.42 -4.23
N PHE A 70 0.66 -16.60 -5.05
CA PHE A 70 -0.73 -16.18 -4.87
C PHE A 70 -1.51 -16.33 -6.19
N PRO A 71 -1.85 -17.56 -6.60
CA PRO A 71 -2.36 -17.83 -7.94
C PRO A 71 -3.68 -17.11 -8.26
N HIS A 72 -4.56 -16.93 -7.27
CA HIS A 72 -5.83 -16.22 -7.47
C HIS A 72 -5.62 -14.71 -7.55
N VAL A 73 -4.70 -14.15 -6.75
CA VAL A 73 -4.26 -12.75 -6.89
C VAL A 73 -3.61 -12.54 -8.25
N LYS A 74 -2.74 -13.44 -8.71
CA LYS A 74 -2.08 -13.34 -10.02
C LYS A 74 -3.08 -13.29 -11.17
N ARG A 75 -4.08 -14.18 -11.17
CA ARG A 75 -5.18 -14.19 -12.14
C ARG A 75 -5.95 -12.87 -12.10
N TRP A 76 -6.45 -12.49 -10.92
CA TRP A 76 -7.21 -11.26 -10.73
C TRP A 76 -6.43 -10.02 -11.16
N TYR A 77 -5.16 -9.93 -10.79
CA TYR A 77 -4.26 -8.84 -11.16
C TYR A 77 -4.15 -8.69 -12.67
N ALA A 78 -3.94 -9.80 -13.39
CA ALA A 78 -3.86 -9.79 -14.85
C ALA A 78 -5.20 -9.32 -15.47
N SER A 79 -6.32 -9.86 -15.00
CA SER A 79 -7.66 -9.49 -15.48
C SER A 79 -7.97 -8.01 -15.25
N VAL A 80 -7.74 -7.48 -14.04
CA VAL A 80 -7.99 -6.07 -13.73
C VAL A 80 -7.05 -5.16 -14.51
N ARG A 81 -5.75 -5.51 -14.60
CA ARG A 81 -4.77 -4.73 -15.35
C ARG A 81 -5.11 -4.65 -16.83
N ALA A 82 -5.68 -5.69 -17.43
CA ALA A 82 -6.04 -5.70 -18.86
C ALA A 82 -7.22 -4.78 -19.21
N ARG A 83 -7.97 -4.27 -18.22
CA ARG A 83 -9.16 -3.45 -18.46
C ARG A 83 -8.79 -2.10 -19.10
N PRO A 84 -9.45 -1.67 -20.20
CA PRO A 84 -9.17 -0.38 -20.84
C PRO A 84 -9.29 0.83 -19.90
N GLN A 85 -10.28 0.83 -19.01
CA GLN A 85 -10.51 1.92 -18.06
C GLN A 85 -9.41 1.98 -17.00
N VAL A 86 -8.88 0.83 -16.58
CA VAL A 86 -7.74 0.76 -15.66
C VAL A 86 -6.50 1.27 -16.36
N GLN A 87 -6.22 0.83 -17.59
CA GLN A 87 -5.11 1.34 -18.39
C GLN A 87 -5.18 2.86 -18.61
N ALA A 88 -6.37 3.39 -18.93
CA ALA A 88 -6.60 4.83 -19.05
C ALA A 88 -6.30 5.56 -17.74
N GLY A 89 -6.79 5.06 -16.61
CA GLY A 89 -6.50 5.63 -15.28
C GLY A 89 -5.00 5.59 -14.93
N LEU A 90 -4.29 4.51 -15.27
CA LEU A 90 -2.84 4.39 -15.06
C LEU A 90 -2.01 5.30 -15.98
N ALA A 91 -2.58 5.74 -17.10
CA ALA A 91 -1.94 6.73 -17.96
C ALA A 91 -2.03 8.14 -17.36
N VAL A 92 -3.06 8.41 -16.55
CA VAL A 92 -3.17 9.66 -15.81
C VAL A 92 -2.09 9.70 -14.73
N GLY A 93 -1.27 10.75 -14.74
CA GLY A 93 -0.24 10.93 -13.73
C GLY A 93 1.06 10.17 -13.97
N LYS A 94 1.32 9.71 -15.22
CA LYS A 94 2.69 9.45 -15.70
C LYS A 94 3.46 10.78 -15.83
N PHE A 95 3.61 11.50 -14.73
CA PHE A 95 4.59 12.55 -14.61
C PHE A 95 5.95 11.90 -14.39
N GLU A 96 7.00 12.46 -14.97
CA GLU A 96 8.37 12.06 -14.63
C GLU A 96 8.52 12.19 -13.11
N LYS A 97 8.75 11.08 -12.43
CA LYS A 97 9.06 11.11 -11.01
C LYS A 97 10.48 11.64 -10.89
N GLU A 98 10.60 12.95 -10.69
CA GLU A 98 11.88 13.49 -10.23
C GLU A 98 12.27 12.76 -8.93
N PRO A 99 13.54 12.34 -8.80
CA PRO A 99 14.02 11.79 -7.55
C PRO A 99 13.70 12.75 -6.41
N LEU A 100 13.21 12.24 -5.29
CA LEU A 100 13.04 13.06 -4.09
C LEU A 100 14.41 13.64 -3.71
N ASP A 101 14.58 14.94 -3.95
CA ASP A 101 15.73 15.70 -3.48
C ASP A 101 15.72 15.77 -1.94
N ASP A 102 16.82 16.26 -1.37
CA ASP A 102 16.99 16.26 0.08
C ASP A 102 15.99 17.19 0.77
N GLU A 103 15.60 18.29 0.12
CA GLU A 103 14.59 19.24 0.61
C GLU A 103 13.20 18.60 0.65
N ALA A 104 12.78 17.92 -0.42
CA ALA A 104 11.52 17.18 -0.51
C ALA A 104 11.49 16.03 0.49
N ARG A 105 12.59 15.30 0.65
CA ARG A 105 12.73 14.22 1.64
C ARG A 105 12.57 14.77 3.07
N LYS A 106 13.19 15.92 3.38
CA LYS A 106 13.05 16.59 4.67
C LYS A 106 11.62 17.09 4.93
N ASN A 107 10.94 17.61 3.90
CA ASN A 107 9.55 18.05 4.01
C ASN A 107 8.57 16.88 4.20
N MET A 108 8.77 15.75 3.51
CA MET A 108 7.88 14.59 3.59
C MET A 108 8.13 13.69 4.82
N PHE A 109 9.38 13.60 5.30
CA PHE A 109 9.78 12.64 6.34
C PHE A 109 10.54 13.24 7.53
N GLY A 110 10.77 14.57 7.56
CA GLY A 110 11.48 15.29 8.62
C GLY A 110 10.60 16.05 9.62
N GLN A 111 11.21 16.99 10.36
CA GLN A 111 10.69 17.64 11.60
C GLN A 111 9.28 18.25 11.54
N LYS A 112 8.79 18.74 10.39
CA LYS A 112 7.41 19.27 10.27
C LYS A 112 6.33 18.20 10.51
N ALA A 113 6.61 16.93 10.21
CA ALA A 113 5.70 15.82 10.53
C ALA A 113 5.62 15.58 12.05
N LYS A 114 6.72 15.78 12.77
CA LYS A 114 6.75 15.74 14.25
C LYS A 114 6.00 16.94 14.85
N GLU A 115 6.15 18.15 14.30
CA GLU A 115 5.44 19.35 14.74
C GLU A 115 3.92 19.27 14.49
N MET A 116 3.49 18.76 13.33
CA MET A 116 2.06 18.54 13.03
C MET A 116 1.42 17.47 13.92
N ALA A 117 2.12 16.37 14.20
CA ALA A 117 1.66 15.35 15.14
C ALA A 117 1.55 15.88 16.57
N HIS A 118 2.48 16.75 16.99
CA HIS A 118 2.46 17.40 18.29
C HIS A 118 1.29 18.40 18.41
N ARG A 119 0.98 19.15 17.34
CA ARG A 119 -0.12 20.13 17.31
C ARG A 119 -1.53 19.52 17.30
N MET A 120 -1.67 18.22 17.01
CA MET A 120 -2.95 17.53 16.84
C MET A 120 -3.40 16.71 18.07
N SER A 121 -2.67 16.76 19.19
CA SER A 121 -3.07 16.12 20.45
C SER A 121 -3.79 17.12 21.36
N PRO A 122 -5.13 17.12 21.47
CA PRO A 122 -5.80 17.94 22.46
C PRO A 122 -5.57 17.39 23.88
N ASN A 123 -5.07 18.29 24.71
CA ASN A 123 -5.02 18.33 26.16
C ASN A 123 -5.99 17.37 26.87
N ASN A 124 -5.48 16.29 27.49
CA ASN A 124 -6.22 15.54 28.52
C ASN A 124 -5.51 15.74 29.87
N GLN A 125 -5.69 16.93 30.43
CA GLN A 125 -5.59 17.13 31.88
C GLN A 125 -7.00 17.52 32.36
N ARG A 126 -7.74 16.52 32.83
CA ARG A 126 -8.87 16.76 33.71
C ARG A 126 -8.28 17.06 35.08
N GLU A 127 -8.36 18.31 35.48
CA GLU A 127 -8.31 18.68 36.89
C GLU A 127 -9.58 18.15 37.56
N THR A 128 -9.41 17.40 38.65
CA THR A 128 -10.41 17.32 39.72
C THR A 128 -9.65 17.20 41.04
N PRO A 129 -9.94 18.02 42.06
CA PRO A 129 -9.52 17.78 43.44
C PRO A 129 -10.10 16.47 43.99
#